data_AF-A0A842Y465-F1
#
_entry.id   AF-A0A842Y465-F1
#
_cell.length_a   1.000
_cell.length_b   1.000
_cell.length_c   1.000
_cell.angle_alpha   90.00
_cell.angle_beta   90.00
_cell.angle_gamma   90.00
#
_symmetry.space_group_name_H-M   'P 1'
#
loop_
_entity.id
_entity.type
_entity.pdbx_description
1 polymer ?
#
loop_
_entity_poly.entity_id
_entity_poly.type
_entity_poly.pdbx_seq_one_letter_code
_entity_poly.pdbx_strand_id
1 'polypeptide(L)'
;MLQIHINRRKANSIEFEKPEIKVPMRPGGECSFEIALINYGTPTRVHLSTTDSIRNYVTFLQDNPYVTNQEWIPVVVKLPSDISIGEGKIKVITGYGSHTETINVHIGGQKVESKPKPSVDVDTRLGDPKYKVENTKTRNRKLDVSAGEKKIPKPVKHEKLIIPFLMILLVTWILLITFVIKIFDPMLGALSVSIILIFLIFYSAISVMSSNITKKEE
;
A
#
# COMPACT_ATOMS: atom_id res chain seq x y z
N MET A 1 6.73 10.60 -18.32
CA MET A 1 5.95 9.39 -18.63
C MET A 1 6.87 8.19 -18.63
N LEU A 2 6.49 7.13 -17.92
CA LEU A 2 7.18 5.84 -17.90
C LEU A 2 6.36 4.83 -18.71
N GLN A 3 6.99 4.06 -19.59
CA GLN A 3 6.32 2.97 -20.29
C GLN A 3 6.81 1.62 -19.80
N ILE A 4 5.86 0.72 -19.55
CA ILE A 4 6.07 -0.66 -19.15
C ILE A 4 5.34 -1.54 -20.14
N HIS A 5 6.10 -2.33 -20.88
CA HIS A 5 5.59 -3.28 -21.84
C HIS A 5 5.37 -4.63 -21.14
N ILE A 6 4.24 -5.27 -21.41
CA ILE A 6 3.85 -6.54 -20.82
C ILE A 6 3.52 -7.51 -21.95
N ASN A 7 3.94 -8.77 -21.81
CA ASN A 7 3.73 -9.81 -22.81
C ASN A 7 4.39 -9.52 -24.18
N ARG A 8 5.38 -8.62 -24.25
CA ARG A 8 5.98 -8.23 -25.54
C ARG A 8 6.95 -9.27 -26.09
N ARG A 9 7.77 -9.88 -25.24
CA ARG A 9 8.78 -10.88 -25.66
C ARG A 9 8.33 -12.31 -25.41
N LYS A 10 7.64 -12.56 -24.30
CA LYS A 10 7.11 -13.87 -23.91
C LYS A 10 5.88 -13.69 -23.03
N ALA A 11 5.11 -14.75 -22.82
CA ALA A 11 4.01 -14.72 -21.86
C ALA A 11 4.50 -14.26 -20.47
N ASN A 12 3.74 -13.35 -19.87
CA ASN A 12 4.01 -12.63 -18.64
C ASN A 12 5.32 -11.85 -18.59
N SER A 13 5.98 -11.60 -19.73
CA SER A 13 7.19 -10.78 -19.75
C SER A 13 6.87 -9.35 -19.34
N ILE A 14 7.82 -8.70 -18.67
CA ILE A 14 7.74 -7.30 -18.28
C ILE A 14 9.02 -6.64 -18.79
N GLU A 15 8.89 -5.56 -19.55
CA GLU A 15 10.02 -4.78 -20.04
C GLU A 15 9.81 -3.29 -19.78
N PHE A 16 10.84 -2.61 -19.29
CA PHE A 16 10.84 -1.17 -19.11
C PHE A 16 11.44 -0.46 -20.31
N GLU A 17 10.85 0.64 -20.75
CA GLU A 17 11.44 1.49 -21.80
C GLU A 17 12.77 2.11 -21.34
N LYS A 18 12.88 2.45 -20.06
CA LYS A 18 14.06 3.07 -19.45
C LYS A 18 14.58 2.23 -18.29
N PRO A 19 15.90 2.22 -18.05
CA PRO A 19 16.49 1.45 -16.94
C PRO A 19 16.26 2.09 -15.57
N GLU A 20 15.95 3.39 -15.52
CA GLU A 20 15.74 4.14 -14.29
C GLU A 20 14.77 5.32 -14.48
N ILE A 21 14.22 5.79 -13.37
CA ILE A 21 13.35 6.96 -13.30
C ILE A 21 14.01 7.99 -12.38
N LYS A 22 14.09 9.23 -12.85
CA LYS A 22 14.51 10.39 -12.05
C LYS A 22 13.33 11.34 -11.92
N VAL A 23 12.94 11.62 -10.68
CA VAL A 23 11.85 12.53 -10.33
C VAL A 23 12.46 13.73 -9.60
N PRO A 24 12.91 14.76 -10.32
CA PRO A 24 13.55 15.92 -9.70
C PRO A 24 12.51 16.72 -8.93
N MET A 25 12.74 16.88 -7.62
CA MET A 25 11.88 17.71 -6.76
C MET A 25 12.65 18.27 -5.58
N ARG A 26 12.06 19.27 -4.93
CA ARG A 26 12.56 19.86 -3.69
C ARG A 26 12.03 19.08 -2.48
N PRO A 27 12.72 19.12 -1.32
CA PRO A 27 12.17 18.63 -0.06
C PRO A 27 10.81 19.28 0.23
N GLY A 28 9.84 18.49 0.69
CA GLY A 28 8.46 18.95 0.93
C GLY A 28 7.62 19.12 -0.34
N GLY A 29 8.18 18.83 -1.52
CA GLY A 29 7.49 18.92 -2.80
C GLY A 29 6.54 17.74 -3.06
N GLU A 30 5.59 17.99 -3.94
CA GLU A 30 4.67 16.99 -4.47
C GLU A 30 4.66 17.08 -6.00
N CYS A 31 4.67 15.92 -6.67
CA CYS A 31 4.48 15.85 -8.11
C CYS A 31 3.68 14.61 -8.48
N SER A 32 3.06 14.63 -9.65
CA SER A 32 2.42 13.46 -10.24
C SER A 32 2.99 13.16 -11.62
N PHE A 33 2.98 11.88 -11.97
CA PHE A 33 3.27 11.42 -13.32
C PHE A 33 2.50 10.15 -13.63
N GLU A 34 2.50 9.73 -14.89
CA GLU A 34 1.77 8.54 -15.33
C GLU A 34 2.73 7.43 -15.76
N ILE A 35 2.33 6.20 -15.43
CA ILE A 35 2.88 4.96 -15.94
C ILE A 35 1.93 4.43 -17.00
N ALA A 36 2.42 4.25 -18.23
CA ALA A 36 1.71 3.56 -19.29
C ALA A 36 2.02 2.06 -19.22
N LEU A 37 1.01 1.26 -18.92
CA LEU A 37 1.08 -0.20 -19.02
C LEU A 37 0.57 -0.60 -20.41
N ILE A 38 1.42 -1.22 -21.23
CA ILE A 38 1.08 -1.62 -22.60
C ILE A 38 1.20 -3.14 -22.72
N ASN A 39 0.05 -3.80 -22.87
CA ASN A 39 -0.04 -5.24 -23.00
C ASN A 39 -0.10 -5.67 -24.48
N TYR A 40 0.77 -6.60 -24.86
CA TYR A 40 0.86 -7.15 -26.22
C TYR A 40 0.26 -8.56 -26.34
N GLY A 41 -0.26 -9.11 -25.24
CA GLY A 41 -0.78 -10.48 -25.17
C GLY A 41 -2.17 -10.57 -24.57
N THR A 42 -2.46 -11.68 -23.90
CA THR A 42 -3.74 -11.88 -23.22
C THR A 42 -3.92 -10.86 -22.10
N PRO A 43 -5.15 -10.39 -21.84
CA PRO A 43 -5.43 -9.52 -20.70
C PRO A 43 -4.87 -10.07 -19.40
N THR A 44 -4.21 -9.22 -18.60
CA THR A 44 -3.55 -9.66 -17.37
C THR A 44 -3.73 -8.64 -16.25
N ARG A 45 -3.80 -9.14 -15.01
CA ARG A 45 -3.63 -8.29 -13.84
C ARG A 45 -2.16 -7.96 -13.64
N VAL A 46 -1.90 -6.72 -13.26
CA VAL A 46 -0.55 -6.22 -12.97
C VAL A 46 -0.58 -5.67 -11.56
N HIS A 47 0.29 -6.15 -10.69
CA HIS A 47 0.44 -5.57 -9.36
C HIS A 47 1.65 -4.63 -9.33
N LEU A 48 1.42 -3.40 -8.88
CA LEU A 48 2.42 -2.35 -8.72
C LEU A 48 2.69 -2.14 -7.24
N SER A 49 3.96 -2.17 -6.87
CA SER A 49 4.38 -1.88 -5.50
C SER A 49 5.74 -1.19 -5.48
N THR A 50 6.16 -0.71 -4.33
CA THR A 50 7.46 -0.08 -4.11
C THR A 50 8.27 -0.82 -3.06
N THR A 51 9.58 -0.58 -3.04
CA THR A 51 10.42 -0.98 -1.91
C THR A 51 10.14 -0.13 -0.69
N ASP A 52 10.41 -0.67 0.50
CA ASP A 52 10.14 0.01 1.77
C ASP A 52 10.79 1.40 1.88
N SER A 53 11.93 1.60 1.20
CA SER A 53 12.67 2.87 1.17
C SER A 53 11.90 4.05 0.58
N ILE A 54 10.97 3.82 -0.36
CA ILE A 54 10.17 4.89 -1.01
C ILE A 54 8.67 4.68 -0.86
N ARG A 55 8.25 3.68 -0.06
CA ARG A 55 6.85 3.29 0.12
C ARG A 55 5.97 4.43 0.64
N ASN A 56 6.52 5.28 1.50
CA ASN A 56 5.80 6.41 2.06
C ASN A 56 5.84 7.66 1.17
N TYR A 57 6.62 7.62 0.07
CA TYR A 57 6.81 8.76 -0.83
C TYR A 57 6.09 8.58 -2.14
N VAL A 58 5.84 7.34 -2.58
CA VAL A 58 5.25 7.02 -3.88
C VAL A 58 3.95 6.27 -3.66
N THR A 59 2.87 6.84 -4.18
CA THR A 59 1.52 6.29 -4.13
C THR A 59 1.02 6.03 -5.55
N PHE A 60 0.67 4.79 -5.85
CA PHE A 60 -0.09 4.46 -7.06
C PHE A 60 -1.57 4.72 -6.79
N LEU A 61 -2.25 5.46 -7.66
CA LEU A 61 -3.71 5.63 -7.52
C LEU A 61 -4.47 4.34 -7.87
N GLN A 62 -3.83 3.42 -8.60
CA GLN A 62 -4.32 2.09 -8.89
C GLN A 62 -3.16 1.10 -8.86
N ASP A 63 -3.19 0.15 -7.93
CA ASP A 63 -2.10 -0.79 -7.63
C ASP A 63 -2.29 -2.19 -8.24
N ASN A 64 -3.50 -2.54 -8.68
CA ASN A 64 -3.83 -3.82 -9.31
C ASN A 64 -4.72 -3.68 -10.57
N PRO A 65 -4.31 -2.90 -11.59
CA PRO A 65 -5.09 -2.76 -12.82
C PRO A 65 -5.23 -4.08 -13.60
N TYR A 66 -6.36 -4.25 -14.26
CA TYR A 66 -6.58 -5.29 -15.26
C TYR A 66 -6.32 -4.72 -16.65
N VAL A 67 -5.18 -5.06 -17.24
CA VAL A 67 -4.69 -4.43 -18.47
C VAL A 67 -5.07 -5.29 -19.66
N THR A 68 -5.91 -4.76 -20.54
CA THR A 68 -6.30 -5.41 -21.80
C THR A 68 -5.30 -5.07 -22.91
N ASN A 69 -5.28 -3.81 -23.34
CA ASN A 69 -4.34 -3.29 -24.34
C ASN A 69 -3.40 -2.25 -23.74
N GLN A 70 -3.96 -1.16 -23.20
CA GLN A 70 -3.19 -0.08 -22.60
C GLN A 70 -3.94 0.54 -21.44
N GLU A 71 -3.24 0.77 -20.33
CA GLU A 71 -3.78 1.43 -19.14
C GLU A 71 -2.82 2.49 -18.63
N TRP A 72 -3.38 3.58 -18.11
CA TRP A 72 -2.63 4.72 -17.58
C TRP A 72 -2.79 4.77 -16.08
N ILE A 73 -1.68 4.58 -15.36
CA ILE A 73 -1.68 4.56 -13.90
C ILE A 73 -1.10 5.86 -13.38
N PRO A 74 -1.91 6.72 -12.74
CA PRO A 74 -1.39 7.90 -12.09
C PRO A 74 -0.58 7.53 -10.85
N VAL A 75 0.57 8.17 -10.71
CA VAL A 75 1.50 8.02 -9.59
C VAL A 75 1.69 9.38 -8.95
N VAL A 76 1.45 9.45 -7.65
CA VAL A 76 1.71 10.63 -6.84
C VAL A 76 2.99 10.40 -6.05
N VAL A 77 3.89 11.36 -6.12
CA VAL A 77 5.14 11.36 -5.35
C VAL A 77 5.15 12.56 -4.42
N LYS A 78 5.29 12.29 -3.13
CA LYS A 78 5.36 13.28 -2.06
C LYS A 78 6.62 13.06 -1.25
N LEU A 79 7.55 14.01 -1.34
CA LEU A 79 8.80 13.94 -0.59
C LEU A 79 8.65 14.76 0.72
N PRO A 80 8.93 14.17 1.89
CA PRO A 80 8.93 14.91 3.15
C PRO A 80 9.94 16.07 3.16
N SER A 81 9.71 17.08 4.01
CA SER A 81 10.58 18.27 4.09
C SER A 81 11.94 18.01 4.75
N ASP A 82 12.05 16.94 5.53
CA ASP A 82 13.25 16.48 6.22
C ASP A 82 14.19 15.66 5.34
N ILE A 83 13.73 15.21 4.16
CA ILE A 83 14.48 14.33 3.26
C ILE A 83 14.72 15.02 1.93
N SER A 84 15.98 15.00 1.48
CA SER A 84 16.39 15.64 0.21
C SER A 84 16.46 14.69 -0.98
N ILE A 85 16.66 13.39 -0.72
CA ILE A 85 16.80 12.35 -1.72
C ILE A 85 16.10 11.09 -1.22
N GLY A 86 15.26 10.49 -2.06
CA GLY A 86 14.66 9.17 -1.84
C GLY A 86 15.07 8.20 -2.95
N GLU A 87 15.67 7.07 -2.58
CA GLU A 87 16.09 6.04 -3.53
C GLU A 87 15.35 4.72 -3.25
N GLY A 88 14.86 4.08 -4.31
CA GLY A 88 14.16 2.82 -4.18
C GLY A 88 13.85 2.18 -5.52
N LYS A 89 12.92 1.24 -5.50
CA LYS A 89 12.48 0.53 -6.71
C LYS A 89 10.98 0.45 -6.78
N ILE A 90 10.45 0.53 -8.00
CA ILE A 90 9.09 0.10 -8.31
C ILE A 90 9.17 -1.36 -8.74
N LYS A 91 8.34 -2.21 -8.14
CA LYS A 91 8.16 -3.62 -8.50
C LYS A 91 6.89 -3.76 -9.31
N VAL A 92 6.99 -4.47 -10.42
CA VAL A 92 5.88 -4.82 -11.31
C VAL A 92 5.75 -6.33 -11.30
N ILE A 93 4.54 -6.82 -11.06
CA ILE A 93 4.27 -8.25 -10.90
C ILE A 93 3.14 -8.66 -11.82
N THR A 94 3.33 -9.73 -12.60
CA THR A 94 2.36 -10.29 -13.54
C THR A 94 2.23 -11.81 -13.34
N GLY A 95 1.28 -12.43 -14.05
CA GLY A 95 1.13 -13.90 -14.05
C GLY A 95 0.87 -14.50 -12.66
N TYR A 96 0.04 -13.85 -11.84
CA TYR A 96 -0.25 -14.28 -10.46
C TYR A 96 0.98 -14.38 -9.55
N GLY A 97 2.00 -13.57 -9.79
CA GLY A 97 3.24 -13.57 -8.99
C GLY A 97 4.37 -14.41 -9.55
N SER A 98 4.14 -15.13 -10.67
CA SER A 98 5.19 -15.92 -11.33
C SER A 98 6.28 -15.07 -11.98
N HIS A 99 5.98 -13.80 -12.30
CA HIS A 99 6.94 -12.88 -12.91
C HIS A 99 6.95 -11.57 -12.14
N THR A 100 8.16 -11.14 -11.75
CA THR A 100 8.39 -9.86 -11.07
C THR A 100 9.60 -9.19 -11.70
N GLU A 101 9.44 -7.94 -12.07
CA GLU A 101 10.53 -7.10 -12.56
C GLU A 101 10.57 -5.78 -11.80
N THR A 102 11.74 -5.16 -11.73
CA THR A 102 11.95 -3.95 -10.92
C THR A 102 12.69 -2.86 -11.68
N ILE A 103 12.28 -1.61 -11.45
CA ILE A 103 12.94 -0.42 -11.99
C ILE A 103 13.41 0.50 -10.87
N ASN A 104 14.61 1.05 -11.00
CA ASN A 104 15.19 1.98 -10.03
C ASN A 104 14.53 3.35 -10.12
N VAL A 105 14.27 3.96 -8.97
CA VAL A 105 13.65 5.28 -8.85
C VAL A 105 14.48 6.16 -7.93
N HIS A 106 14.84 7.33 -8.45
CA HIS A 106 15.54 8.38 -7.72
C HIS A 106 14.63 9.60 -7.63
N ILE A 107 14.31 10.01 -6.41
CA ILE A 107 13.41 11.10 -6.08
C ILE A 107 14.24 12.21 -5.43
N GLY A 108 14.04 13.45 -5.86
CA GLY A 108 14.73 14.60 -5.29
C GLY A 108 16.00 14.98 -6.05
N GLY A 109 17.00 15.52 -5.33
CA GLY A 109 18.29 15.92 -5.91
C GLY A 109 18.26 17.20 -6.76
N GLN A 110 17.15 17.94 -6.78
CA GLN A 110 17.11 19.24 -7.45
C GLN A 110 17.82 20.28 -6.57
N LYS A 111 19.03 20.70 -6.96
CA LYS A 111 19.66 21.90 -6.39
C LYS A 111 18.69 23.06 -6.58
N VAL A 112 18.34 23.73 -5.49
CA VAL A 112 17.67 25.02 -5.55
C VAL A 112 18.66 25.97 -6.19
N GLU A 113 18.57 26.19 -7.50
CA GLU A 113 19.05 27.46 -8.05
C GLU A 113 18.25 28.53 -7.34
N SER A 114 18.91 29.19 -6.39
CA SER A 114 18.42 30.41 -5.79
C SER A 114 18.29 31.41 -6.93
N LYS A 115 17.11 31.49 -7.56
CA LYS A 115 16.75 32.72 -8.27
C LYS A 115 17.00 33.84 -7.26
N PRO A 116 17.84 34.84 -7.57
CA PRO A 116 18.03 35.95 -6.66
C PRO A 116 16.63 36.49 -6.37
N LYS A 117 16.27 36.56 -5.09
CA LYS A 117 15.05 37.27 -4.68
C LYS A 117 15.12 38.63 -5.37
N PRO A 118 14.10 39.09 -6.10
CA PRO A 118 14.07 40.49 -6.49
C PRO A 118 14.14 41.29 -5.18
N SER A 119 15.24 42.01 -4.96
CA SER A 119 15.29 42.96 -3.84
C SER A 119 14.29 44.04 -4.20
N VAL A 120 13.12 43.99 -3.57
CA VAL A 120 12.20 45.12 -3.57
C VAL A 120 12.92 46.22 -2.79
N ASP A 121 13.32 47.28 -3.48
CA ASP A 121 13.93 48.47 -2.89
C ASP A 121 12.84 49.20 -2.09
N VAL A 122 12.83 48.99 -0.77
CA VAL A 122 11.88 49.62 0.14
C VAL A 122 12.45 50.97 0.56
N ASP A 123 12.00 52.03 -0.10
CA ASP A 123 12.28 53.41 0.28
C ASP A 123 11.78 53.66 1.73
N THR A 124 12.72 53.85 2.64
CA THR A 124 12.49 53.86 4.10
C THR A 124 12.14 55.25 4.64
N ARG A 125 11.55 56.12 3.81
CA ARG A 125 11.35 57.56 4.12
C ARG A 125 9.95 57.97 4.56
N LEU A 126 9.01 57.04 4.70
CA LEU A 126 7.63 57.37 5.08
C LEU A 126 7.14 56.45 6.20
N GLY A 127 7.38 56.85 7.46
CA GLY A 127 6.81 56.16 8.60
C GLY A 127 7.36 56.52 9.97
N ASP A 128 7.43 57.80 10.33
CA ASP A 128 7.44 58.18 11.76
C ASP A 128 5.99 58.35 12.22
N PRO A 129 5.56 57.57 13.23
CA PRO A 129 5.11 58.27 14.43
C PRO A 129 5.72 57.66 15.70
N LYS A 130 6.30 58.56 16.51
CA LYS A 130 6.72 58.29 17.89
C LYS A 130 5.52 57.83 18.72
N TYR A 131 5.57 56.64 19.31
CA TYR A 131 4.75 56.32 20.47
C TYR A 131 5.57 55.63 21.57
N LYS A 132 5.30 56.07 22.79
CA LYS A 132 6.09 55.96 24.01
C LYS A 132 5.86 54.61 24.69
N VAL A 133 6.94 54.04 25.22
CA VAL A 133 6.97 52.81 26.03
C VAL A 133 6.28 53.05 27.38
N GLU A 134 5.36 52.17 27.77
CA GLU A 134 4.90 52.05 29.15
C GLU A 134 4.90 50.57 29.58
N ASN A 135 5.67 50.31 30.64
CA ASN A 135 5.86 49.00 31.26
C ASN A 135 4.67 48.67 32.18
N THR A 136 4.19 47.43 32.16
CA THR A 136 3.58 46.85 33.38
C THR A 136 3.75 45.34 33.45
N LYS A 137 4.09 44.90 34.66
CA LYS A 137 4.46 43.55 35.11
C LYS A 137 3.26 42.59 35.22
N THR A 138 3.55 41.32 34.91
CA THR A 138 3.14 40.08 35.61
C THR A 138 1.65 39.75 35.79
N ARG A 139 1.19 38.63 35.18
CA ARG A 139 0.33 37.65 35.89
C ARG A 139 0.32 36.26 35.25
N ASN A 140 0.67 35.26 36.06
CA ASN A 140 0.45 33.83 35.82
C ASN A 140 -1.05 33.50 35.74
N ARG A 141 -1.50 32.68 34.76
CA ARG A 141 -2.49 31.60 34.97
C ARG A 141 -2.62 30.65 33.77
N LYS A 142 -2.13 29.42 34.00
CA LYS A 142 -2.74 28.10 33.73
C LYS A 142 -3.39 27.85 32.35
N LEU A 143 -2.68 27.12 31.48
CA LEU A 143 -3.29 26.34 30.40
C LEU A 143 -3.83 25.03 31.00
N ASP A 144 -5.15 24.85 30.95
CA ASP A 144 -5.77 23.56 31.21
C ASP A 144 -5.62 22.69 29.95
N VAL A 145 -4.70 21.72 30.01
CA VAL A 145 -4.53 20.67 29.01
C VAL A 145 -5.58 19.61 29.28
N SER A 146 -6.64 19.58 28.47
CA SER A 146 -7.61 18.50 28.45
C SER A 146 -7.00 17.29 27.75
N ALA A 147 -6.44 16.38 28.55
CA ALA A 147 -5.99 15.06 28.11
C ALA A 147 -7.21 14.14 27.98
N GLY A 148 -7.76 14.05 26.76
CA GLY A 148 -8.72 13.02 26.41
C GLY A 148 -8.03 11.67 26.30
N GLU A 149 -8.22 10.80 27.31
CA GLU A 149 -7.82 9.40 27.25
C GLU A 149 -8.53 8.69 26.09
N LYS A 150 -7.77 8.43 25.02
CA LYS A 150 -8.23 7.58 23.92
C LYS A 150 -8.20 6.13 24.41
N LYS A 151 -9.37 5.60 24.80
CA LYS A 151 -9.56 4.19 25.18
C LYS A 151 -9.04 3.29 24.05
N ILE A 152 -7.97 2.55 24.36
CA ILE A 152 -7.42 1.49 23.52
C ILE A 152 -8.43 0.33 23.54
N PRO A 153 -8.95 -0.14 22.38
CA PRO A 153 -9.81 -1.32 22.36
C PRO A 153 -8.99 -2.56 22.77
N LYS A 154 -9.49 -3.28 23.77
CA LYS A 154 -8.89 -4.52 24.28
C LYS A 154 -8.82 -5.57 23.17
N PRO A 155 -7.72 -6.34 23.06
CA PRO A 155 -7.64 -7.45 22.11
C PRO A 155 -8.67 -8.52 22.49
N VAL A 156 -9.51 -8.88 21.53
CA VAL A 156 -10.49 -9.96 21.66
C VAL A 156 -9.73 -11.27 21.81
N LYS A 157 -9.97 -11.98 22.92
CA LYS A 157 -9.38 -13.31 23.17
C LYS A 157 -9.88 -14.30 22.12
N HIS A 158 -9.06 -14.59 21.10
CA HIS A 158 -9.31 -15.60 20.06
C HIS A 158 -9.11 -17.05 20.53
N GLU A 159 -9.40 -17.34 21.81
CA GLU A 159 -9.06 -18.63 22.42
C GLU A 159 -9.96 -19.78 21.91
N LYS A 160 -11.12 -19.46 21.30
CA LYS A 160 -12.08 -20.47 20.80
C LYS A 160 -12.03 -20.71 19.28
N LEU A 161 -11.21 -19.99 18.51
CA LEU A 161 -11.17 -20.11 17.03
C LEU A 161 -9.94 -20.87 16.49
N ILE A 162 -8.92 -21.08 17.32
CA ILE A 162 -7.66 -21.72 16.90
C ILE A 162 -7.84 -23.23 16.66
N ILE A 163 -8.64 -23.89 17.48
CA ILE A 163 -8.83 -25.35 17.45
C ILE A 163 -9.45 -25.82 16.11
N PRO A 164 -10.56 -25.25 15.59
CA PRO A 164 -11.11 -25.69 14.30
C PRO A 164 -10.19 -25.35 13.12
N PHE A 165 -9.47 -24.22 13.19
CA PHE A 165 -8.52 -23.83 12.14
C PHE A 165 -7.35 -24.81 12.04
N LEU A 166 -6.81 -25.25 13.18
CA LEU A 166 -5.73 -26.23 13.24
C LEU A 166 -6.18 -27.60 12.70
N MET A 167 -7.41 -28.02 13.00
CA MET A 167 -7.98 -29.27 12.47
C MET A 167 -8.13 -29.25 10.95
N ILE A 168 -8.62 -28.14 10.39
CA ILE A 168 -8.76 -27.99 8.93
C ILE A 168 -7.38 -28.03 8.25
N LEU A 169 -6.40 -27.35 8.83
CA LEU A 169 -5.03 -27.28 8.31
C LEU A 169 -4.34 -28.66 8.35
N LEU A 170 -4.58 -29.43 9.41
CA LEU A 170 -4.09 -30.80 9.55
C LEU A 170 -4.72 -31.75 8.53
N VAL A 171 -6.04 -31.67 8.31
CA VAL A 171 -6.75 -32.48 7.30
C VAL A 171 -6.29 -32.15 5.89
N THR A 172 -6.10 -30.86 5.57
CA THR A 172 -5.57 -30.45 4.25
C THR A 172 -4.14 -30.93 4.03
N TRP A 173 -3.30 -30.89 5.07
CA TRP A 173 -1.92 -31.37 4.97
C TRP A 173 -1.85 -32.89 4.75
N ILE A 174 -2.68 -33.67 5.45
CA ILE A 174 -2.80 -35.12 5.25
C ILE A 174 -3.22 -35.42 3.81
N LEU A 175 -4.22 -34.71 3.28
CA LEU A 175 -4.71 -34.91 1.91
C LEU A 175 -3.66 -34.56 0.84
N LEU A 176 -2.84 -33.54 1.11
CA LEU A 176 -1.73 -33.16 0.23
C LEU A 176 -0.63 -34.23 0.23
N ILE A 177 -0.30 -34.78 1.40
CA ILE A 177 0.67 -35.87 1.53
C ILE A 177 0.18 -37.11 0.77
N THR A 178 -1.08 -37.50 0.94
CA THR A 178 -1.62 -38.67 0.25
C THR A 178 -1.70 -38.50 -1.27
N PHE A 179 -1.92 -37.27 -1.75
CA PHE A 179 -1.85 -36.93 -3.18
C PHE A 179 -0.42 -37.10 -3.74
N VAL A 180 0.60 -36.65 -3.01
CA VAL A 180 2.01 -36.77 -3.41
C VAL A 180 2.48 -38.22 -3.48
N ILE A 181 2.06 -39.06 -2.54
CA ILE A 181 2.47 -40.48 -2.50
C ILE A 181 1.74 -41.30 -3.60
N LYS A 182 0.83 -40.70 -4.40
CA LYS A 182 0.05 -41.36 -5.46
C LYS A 182 -0.62 -42.67 -4.98
N ILE A 183 -0.97 -42.73 -3.70
CA ILE A 183 -1.69 -43.86 -3.09
C ILE A 183 -3.19 -43.85 -3.47
N PHE A 184 -3.66 -42.77 -4.10
CA PHE A 184 -5.09 -42.55 -4.29
C PHE A 184 -5.65 -43.23 -5.54
N ASP A 185 -6.42 -44.27 -5.29
CA ASP A 185 -7.54 -44.67 -6.14
C ASP A 185 -8.53 -43.48 -6.21
N PRO A 186 -8.93 -42.99 -7.39
CA PRO A 186 -9.77 -41.80 -7.55
C PRO A 186 -11.08 -41.82 -6.72
N MET A 187 -11.60 -42.99 -6.37
CA MET A 187 -12.77 -43.11 -5.47
C MET A 187 -12.51 -42.54 -4.07
N LEU A 188 -11.31 -42.74 -3.51
CA LEU A 188 -10.99 -42.31 -2.15
C LEU A 188 -10.91 -40.78 -2.05
N GLY A 189 -10.48 -40.13 -3.14
CA GLY A 189 -10.42 -38.67 -3.25
C GLY A 189 -11.81 -38.03 -3.19
N ALA A 190 -12.75 -38.60 -3.94
CA ALA A 190 -14.14 -38.13 -3.95
C ALA A 190 -14.80 -38.23 -2.56
N LEU A 191 -14.54 -39.32 -1.81
CA LEU A 191 -15.07 -39.49 -0.45
C LEU A 191 -14.55 -38.41 0.52
N SER A 192 -13.26 -38.07 0.44
CA SER A 192 -12.66 -37.04 1.29
C SER A 192 -13.27 -35.65 1.07
N VAL A 193 -13.48 -35.27 -0.21
CA VAL A 193 -14.13 -34.00 -0.57
C VAL A 193 -15.58 -33.97 -0.09
N SER A 194 -16.31 -35.09 -0.22
CA SER A 194 -17.68 -35.20 0.28
C SER A 194 -17.77 -35.01 1.79
N ILE A 195 -16.84 -35.60 2.55
CA ILE A 195 -16.81 -35.48 4.02
C ILE A 195 -16.54 -34.01 4.42
N ILE A 196 -15.57 -33.36 3.77
CA ILE A 196 -15.24 -31.95 4.04
C ILE A 196 -16.45 -31.04 3.75
N LEU A 197 -17.15 -31.28 2.65
CA LEU A 197 -18.35 -30.51 2.29
C LEU A 197 -19.44 -30.65 3.36
N ILE A 198 -19.68 -31.85 3.86
CA ILE A 198 -20.66 -32.12 4.93
C ILE A 198 -20.28 -31.33 6.19
N PHE A 199 -19.02 -31.39 6.62
CA PHE A 199 -18.55 -30.63 7.78
C PHE A 199 -18.71 -29.11 7.60
N LEU A 200 -18.49 -28.59 6.39
CA LEU A 200 -18.63 -27.17 6.09
C LEU A 200 -20.10 -26.73 6.17
N ILE A 201 -21.02 -27.57 5.68
CA ILE A 201 -22.48 -27.35 5.80
C ILE A 201 -22.88 -27.35 7.28
N PHE A 202 -22.46 -28.35 8.06
CA PHE A 202 -22.76 -28.40 9.50
C PHE A 202 -22.18 -27.21 10.26
N TYR A 203 -20.96 -26.81 9.95
CA TYR A 203 -20.34 -25.62 10.55
C TYR A 203 -21.14 -24.36 10.23
N SER A 204 -21.57 -24.19 8.97
CA SER A 204 -22.38 -23.05 8.56
C SER A 204 -23.72 -23.01 9.30
N ALA A 205 -24.37 -24.16 9.50
CA ALA A 205 -25.61 -24.26 10.25
C ALA A 205 -25.42 -23.89 11.73
N ILE A 206 -24.36 -24.41 12.37
CA ILE A 206 -24.03 -24.09 13.78
C ILE A 206 -23.70 -22.60 13.92
N SER A 207 -22.97 -22.02 12.98
CA SER A 207 -22.62 -20.60 12.98
C SER A 207 -23.86 -19.71 12.87
N VAL A 208 -24.79 -20.04 11.97
CA VAL A 208 -26.06 -19.30 11.81
C VAL A 208 -26.90 -19.42 13.09
N MET A 209 -27.03 -20.62 13.65
CA MET A 209 -27.80 -20.83 14.88
C MET A 209 -27.18 -20.11 16.08
N SER A 210 -25.85 -20.13 16.21
CA SER A 210 -25.13 -19.36 17.23
C SER A 210 -25.36 -17.86 17.08
N SER A 211 -25.38 -17.33 15.85
CA SER A 211 -25.62 -15.90 15.62
C SER A 211 -27.04 -15.46 15.98
N ASN A 212 -28.03 -16.34 15.80
CA ASN A 212 -29.44 -16.08 16.11
C ASN A 212 -29.74 -16.13 17.62
N ILE A 213 -29.00 -16.94 18.39
CA ILE A 213 -29.16 -16.99 19.85
C ILE A 213 -28.65 -15.69 20.49
N THR A 214 -27.53 -15.14 20.03
CA THR A 214 -27.01 -13.84 20.53
C THR A 214 -27.91 -12.65 20.25
N LYS A 215 -28.83 -12.72 19.29
CA LYS A 215 -29.82 -11.65 19.00
C LYS A 215 -31.06 -11.68 19.90
N LYS A 216 -31.25 -12.73 20.70
CA LYS A 216 -32.41 -12.88 21.59
C LYS A 216 -32.16 -12.41 23.03
N GLU A 217 -30.94 -11.99 23.35
CA GLU A 217 -30.52 -11.55 24.69
C GLU A 217 -30.26 -10.02 24.78
N GLU A 218 -30.52 -9.25 23.71
CA GLU A 218 -30.65 -7.77 23.73
C GLU A 218 -32.12 -7.36 23.60
#